data_AF-A0A6J1IEN3-F1
#
_entry.id   AF-A0A6J1IEN3-F1
#
_cell.length_a   1.000
_cell.length_b   1.000
_cell.length_c   1.000
_cell.angle_alpha   90.00
_cell.angle_beta   90.00
_cell.angle_gamma   90.00
#
_symmetry.space_group_name_H-M   'P 1'
#
loop_
_entity.id
_entity.type
_entity.pdbx_description
1 polymer ?
#
loop_
_entity_poly.entity_id
_entity_poly.type
_entity_poly.pdbx_seq_one_letter_code
_entity_poly.pdbx_strand_id
1 'polypeptide(L)'
;ELAEWNIQYQKKFGFIFLICASGRSTDEILAELKKRYSNRPIVEFEIAAQEQMKITELRLAKLFSTKQNASSTKESYPPAFARKVEEDRVSIIGGHLSTASGASTGKTLQTLTRTRPPITTHVLDVAQGSPAAGIDVRLERWIGTQPRPLFGEVDVGGWALEGSSATDKDGRSGQLLSMVEAINPGIYRISFNTGKYFPAGFFPYVSIVFEIRESQKLEHFHVPLLLSPFSFSTYRGS
;
A
#
# COMPACT_ATOMS: atom_id res chain seq x y z
N GLU A 1 6.18 35.45 22.04
CA GLU A 1 7.37 34.67 21.64
C GLU A 1 7.10 33.34 20.93
N LEU A 2 6.66 32.25 21.60
CA LEU A 2 6.49 30.95 20.91
C LEU A 2 5.54 31.03 19.69
N ALA A 3 4.45 31.80 19.80
CA ALA A 3 3.55 32.04 18.69
C ALA A 3 4.22 32.74 17.49
N GLU A 4 5.07 33.75 17.74
CA GLU A 4 5.82 34.43 16.67
C GLU A 4 6.81 33.46 15.99
N TRP A 5 7.49 32.64 16.79
CA TRP A 5 8.42 31.63 16.27
C TRP A 5 7.71 30.56 15.43
N ASN A 6 6.51 30.13 15.81
CA ASN A 6 5.69 29.22 15.01
C ASN A 6 5.31 29.84 13.65
N ILE A 7 4.94 31.12 13.62
CA ILE A 7 4.65 31.84 12.37
C ILE A 7 5.89 31.90 11.48
N GLN A 8 7.06 32.24 12.04
CA GLN A 8 8.33 32.28 11.30
C GLN A 8 8.70 30.90 10.76
N TYR A 9 8.56 29.87 11.59
CA TYR A 9 8.83 28.49 11.21
C TYR A 9 7.96 28.06 10.03
N GLN A 10 6.64 28.28 10.11
CA GLN A 10 5.72 27.92 9.03
C GLN A 10 6.05 28.67 7.73
N LYS A 11 6.40 29.96 7.83
CA LYS A 11 6.82 30.76 6.68
C LYS A 11 8.10 30.23 6.02
N LYS A 12 9.07 29.75 6.82
CA LYS A 12 10.34 29.23 6.30
C LYS A 12 10.21 27.85 5.68
N PHE A 13 9.53 26.93 6.36
CA PHE A 13 9.53 25.50 6.00
C PHE A 13 8.30 25.07 5.19
N GLY A 14 7.24 25.87 5.15
CA GLY A 14 6.00 25.57 4.44
C GLY A 14 5.04 24.64 5.19
N PHE A 15 5.36 24.26 6.43
CA PHE A 15 4.52 23.45 7.31
C PHE A 15 4.66 23.89 8.77
N ILE A 16 3.68 23.51 9.60
CA ILE A 16 3.66 23.87 11.03
C ILE A 16 4.79 23.18 11.79
N PHE A 17 5.31 23.81 12.85
CA PHE A 17 6.27 23.17 13.74
C PHE A 17 5.63 21.94 14.41
N LEU A 18 6.23 20.76 14.18
CA LEU A 18 5.79 19.49 14.74
C LEU A 18 6.78 18.98 15.77
N ILE A 19 6.27 18.68 16.96
CA ILE A 19 7.02 18.09 18.07
C ILE A 19 6.07 17.26 18.94
N CYS A 20 6.54 16.10 19.37
CA CYS A 20 5.89 15.30 20.40
C CYS A 20 6.06 16.01 21.75
N ALA A 21 5.03 16.77 22.13
CA ALA A 21 5.05 17.60 23.34
C ALA A 21 4.82 16.81 24.65
N SER A 22 4.56 15.50 24.57
CA SER A 22 4.29 14.69 25.77
C SER A 22 5.49 14.71 26.72
N GLY A 23 5.30 15.24 27.92
CA GLY A 23 6.34 15.35 28.95
C GLY A 23 7.32 16.51 28.76
N ARG A 24 7.06 17.44 27.82
CA ARG A 24 7.90 18.63 27.60
C ARG A 24 7.23 19.89 28.10
N SER A 25 8.03 20.79 28.67
CA SER A 25 7.63 22.15 29.05
C SER A 25 7.60 23.09 27.83
N THR A 26 6.91 24.22 27.99
CA THR A 26 6.85 25.26 26.95
C THR A 26 8.23 25.80 26.58
N ASP A 27 9.13 25.95 27.56
CA ASP A 27 10.48 26.48 27.35
C ASP A 27 11.35 25.50 26.55
N GLU A 28 11.22 24.19 26.82
CA GLU A 28 11.91 23.14 26.03
C GLU A 28 11.40 23.09 24.59
N ILE A 29 10.08 23.27 24.39
CA ILE A 29 9.47 23.34 23.06
C ILE A 29 10.01 24.56 22.29
N LEU A 30 10.09 25.71 22.95
CA LEU A 30 10.63 26.94 22.35
C LEU A 30 12.11 26.81 22.01
N ALA A 31 12.91 26.20 22.90
CA ALA A 31 14.32 25.95 22.67
C ALA A 31 14.55 25.02 21.47
N GLU A 32 13.77 23.94 21.36
CA GLU A 32 13.86 23.01 20.25
C GLU A 32 13.42 23.66 18.92
N LEU A 33 12.39 24.50 18.94
CA LEU A 33 11.97 25.28 17.77
C LEU A 33 13.10 26.18 17.30
N LYS A 34 13.67 27.01 18.19
CA LYS A 34 14.77 27.92 17.86
C LYS A 34 16.00 27.20 17.32
N LYS A 35 16.36 26.06 17.92
CA LYS A 35 17.45 25.20 17.46
C LYS A 35 17.21 24.67 16.05
N ARG A 36 16.02 24.10 15.81
CA ARG A 36 15.61 23.52 14.51
C ARG A 36 15.37 24.57 13.43
N TYR A 37 15.13 25.82 13.80
CA TYR A 37 14.95 26.89 12.82
C TYR A 37 16.16 27.09 11.91
N SER A 38 17.37 26.69 12.34
CA SER A 38 18.58 26.75 11.51
C SER A 38 18.66 25.66 10.44
N ASN A 39 17.82 24.61 10.51
CA ASN A 39 17.89 23.45 9.63
C ASN A 39 17.56 23.78 8.16
N ARG A 40 18.02 22.87 7.28
CA ARG A 40 17.59 22.81 5.88
C ARG A 40 16.17 22.22 5.80
N PRO A 41 15.32 22.65 4.85
CA PRO A 41 13.94 22.15 4.75
C PRO A 41 13.80 20.63 4.68
N ILE A 42 14.70 19.95 3.95
CA ILE A 42 14.66 18.49 3.81
C ILE A 42 14.89 17.77 5.16
N VAL A 43 15.86 18.24 5.95
CA VAL A 43 16.16 17.71 7.28
C VAL A 43 14.98 17.96 8.22
N GLU A 44 14.37 19.13 8.11
CA GLU A 44 13.25 19.49 8.97
C GLU A 44 11.99 18.69 8.66
N PHE A 45 11.79 18.32 7.39
CA PHE A 45 10.73 17.42 6.97
C PHE A 45 10.90 16.01 7.55
N GLU A 46 12.14 15.48 7.54
CA GLU A 46 12.47 14.19 8.16
C GLU A 46 12.22 14.22 9.68
N ILE A 47 12.64 15.28 10.36
CA ILE A 47 12.40 15.43 11.81
C ILE A 47 10.90 15.53 12.09
N ALA A 48 10.14 16.29 11.31
CA ALA A 48 8.69 16.40 11.46
C ALA A 48 8.00 15.03 11.31
N ALA A 49 8.45 14.20 10.35
CA ALA A 49 7.96 12.84 10.19
C ALA A 49 8.25 11.95 11.41
N GLN A 50 9.46 12.06 11.99
CA GLN A 50 9.82 11.34 13.22
C GLN A 50 8.97 11.79 14.42
N GLU A 51 8.74 13.09 14.58
CA GLU A 51 7.87 13.61 15.64
C GLU A 51 6.41 13.15 15.47
N GLN A 52 5.91 13.11 14.24
CA GLN A 52 4.59 12.56 13.92
C GLN A 52 4.47 11.07 14.26
N MET A 53 5.54 10.29 14.03
CA MET A 53 5.60 8.88 14.42
C MET A 53 5.51 8.71 15.94
N LYS A 54 6.27 9.49 16.72
CA LYS A 54 6.20 9.49 18.20
C LYS A 54 4.79 9.80 18.71
N ILE A 55 4.14 10.82 18.13
CA ILE A 55 2.75 11.17 18.48
C ILE A 55 1.80 10.01 18.19
N THR A 56 2.00 9.33 17.06
CA THR A 56 1.18 8.18 16.65
C THR A 56 1.36 7.00 17.61
N GLU A 57 2.60 6.66 17.95
CA GLU A 57 2.91 5.60 18.91
C GLU A 57 2.28 5.86 20.28
N LEU A 58 2.42 7.09 20.81
CA LEU A 58 1.79 7.46 22.09
C LEU A 58 0.26 7.36 22.05
N ARG A 59 -0.36 7.75 20.92
CA ARG A 59 -1.81 7.64 20.74
C ARG A 59 -2.26 6.18 20.71
N LEU A 60 -1.53 5.33 19.99
CA LEU A 60 -1.81 3.89 19.95
C LEU A 60 -1.63 3.27 21.33
N ALA A 61 -0.52 3.54 22.02
CA ALA A 61 -0.28 3.06 23.37
C ALA A 61 -1.42 3.46 24.32
N LYS A 62 -1.84 4.73 24.30
CA LYS A 62 -2.97 5.21 25.11
C LYS A 62 -4.28 4.49 24.76
N LEU A 63 -4.57 4.30 23.47
CA LEU A 63 -5.76 3.59 23.00
C LEU A 63 -5.82 2.15 23.57
N PHE A 64 -4.69 1.44 23.55
CA PHE A 64 -4.63 0.06 24.05
C PHE A 64 -4.56 -0.04 25.59
N SER A 65 -3.91 0.90 26.28
CA SER A 65 -3.89 0.94 27.75
C SER A 65 -5.25 1.30 28.36
N THR A 66 -6.03 2.19 27.74
CA THR A 66 -7.39 2.50 28.21
C THR A 66 -8.32 1.28 28.13
N LYS A 67 -8.10 0.37 27.17
CA LYS A 67 -8.91 -0.85 27.01
C LYS A 67 -8.59 -1.93 28.06
N GLN A 68 -7.35 -2.02 28.54
CA GLN A 68 -6.99 -2.92 29.65
C GLN A 68 -7.67 -2.52 30.98
N ASN A 69 -7.80 -1.23 31.25
CA ASN A 69 -8.48 -0.73 32.47
C ASN A 69 -10.02 -0.84 32.41
N ALA A 70 -10.62 -0.95 31.22
CA ALA A 70 -12.06 -1.15 31.07
C ALA A 70 -12.51 -2.62 31.24
N SER A 71 -11.56 -3.57 31.33
CA SER A 71 -11.85 -5.01 31.47
C SER A 71 -12.02 -5.47 32.93
N SER A 72 -11.85 -4.59 33.92
CA SER A 72 -11.83 -4.94 35.35
C SER A 72 -13.05 -4.47 36.17
N THR A 73 -14.08 -3.90 35.56
CA THR A 73 -15.37 -3.60 36.23
C THR A 73 -16.50 -4.44 35.65
N LYS A 74 -16.88 -5.52 36.36
CA LYS A 74 -18.15 -6.23 36.17
C LYS A 74 -19.25 -5.47 36.91
N GLU A 75 -20.33 -5.11 36.22
CA GLU A 75 -21.70 -5.11 36.78
C GLU A 75 -22.77 -5.04 35.67
N SER A 76 -24.02 -5.39 36.02
CA SER A 76 -25.06 -6.12 35.27
C SER A 76 -25.93 -5.35 34.23
N TYR A 77 -26.38 -6.08 33.18
CA TYR A 77 -27.37 -5.86 32.08
C TYR A 77 -28.70 -5.09 32.35
N PRO A 78 -29.61 -4.80 31.36
CA PRO A 78 -29.51 -4.35 29.93
C PRO A 78 -30.62 -3.29 29.55
N PRO A 79 -31.06 -3.03 28.28
CA PRO A 79 -30.47 -3.24 26.94
C PRO A 79 -30.39 -1.98 26.02
N ALA A 80 -29.63 -2.15 24.91
CA ALA A 80 -29.97 -1.76 23.53
C ALA A 80 -29.23 -0.57 22.83
N PHE A 81 -28.61 -0.96 21.71
CA PHE A 81 -28.23 -0.26 20.47
C PHE A 81 -26.99 0.67 20.43
N ALA A 82 -26.11 0.33 19.46
CA ALA A 82 -25.16 1.20 18.74
C ALA A 82 -23.70 1.36 19.22
N ARG A 83 -22.99 0.30 19.66
CA ARG A 83 -21.51 0.35 19.82
C ARG A 83 -20.69 -0.85 19.32
N LYS A 84 -21.29 -1.85 18.67
CA LYS A 84 -20.63 -3.16 18.46
C LYS A 84 -19.62 -3.27 17.31
N VAL A 85 -19.50 -2.27 16.42
CA VAL A 85 -18.70 -2.41 15.18
C VAL A 85 -17.25 -1.93 15.34
N GLU A 86 -16.99 -0.99 16.25
CA GLU A 86 -15.67 -0.38 16.42
C GLU A 86 -14.77 -1.17 17.38
N GLU A 87 -15.37 -1.82 18.39
CA GLU A 87 -14.68 -2.68 19.36
C GLU A 87 -14.09 -3.96 18.73
N ASP A 88 -14.71 -4.46 17.66
CA ASP A 88 -14.40 -5.72 16.98
C ASP A 88 -13.12 -5.60 16.12
N ARG A 89 -12.92 -4.47 15.44
CA ARG A 89 -11.76 -4.23 14.58
C ARG A 89 -10.44 -4.12 15.34
N VAL A 90 -10.47 -3.56 16.55
CA VAL A 90 -9.27 -3.39 17.40
C VAL A 90 -8.88 -4.72 18.07
N SER A 91 -9.86 -5.57 18.39
CA SER A 91 -9.61 -6.93 18.91
C SER A 91 -8.89 -7.82 17.90
N ILE A 92 -9.31 -7.73 16.64
CA ILE A 92 -8.68 -8.43 15.50
C ILE A 92 -7.20 -8.04 15.38
N ILE A 93 -6.88 -6.74 15.47
CA ILE A 93 -5.47 -6.26 15.36
C ILE A 93 -4.61 -6.75 16.54
N GLY A 94 -5.15 -6.78 17.78
CA GLY A 94 -4.45 -7.34 18.94
C GLY A 94 -4.18 -8.84 18.83
N GLY A 95 -5.08 -9.58 18.18
CA GLY A 95 -4.89 -10.99 17.85
C GLY A 95 -3.74 -11.22 16.88
N HIS A 96 -3.59 -10.37 15.85
CA HIS A 96 -2.48 -10.49 14.91
C HIS A 96 -1.12 -10.17 15.54
N LEU A 97 -1.02 -9.19 16.44
CA LEU A 97 0.25 -8.78 17.04
C LEU A 97 0.81 -9.81 18.04
N SER A 98 -0.07 -10.59 18.68
CA SER A 98 0.31 -11.61 19.68
C SER A 98 0.87 -12.91 19.07
N THR A 99 0.68 -13.13 17.76
CA THR A 99 1.15 -14.35 17.08
C THR A 99 2.65 -14.37 16.76
N ALA A 100 3.38 -13.29 17.08
CA ALA A 100 4.83 -13.20 16.85
C ALA A 100 5.71 -13.86 17.93
N SER A 101 5.14 -14.55 18.92
CA SER A 101 5.92 -15.24 19.96
C SER A 101 5.46 -16.68 20.14
N GLY A 102 6.12 -17.61 19.43
CA GLY A 102 5.95 -19.04 19.64
C GLY A 102 6.69 -19.86 18.60
N ALA A 103 7.88 -20.34 18.96
CA ALA A 103 8.73 -21.18 18.11
C ALA A 103 8.15 -22.58 17.86
N SER A 104 8.32 -23.03 16.61
CA SER A 104 8.61 -24.39 16.13
C SER A 104 8.16 -25.59 16.99
N THR A 105 7.12 -26.27 16.53
CA THR A 105 7.04 -27.74 16.53
C THR A 105 6.34 -28.22 15.24
N GLY A 106 6.83 -29.33 14.69
CA GLY A 106 6.69 -29.73 13.29
C GLY A 106 5.28 -29.67 12.69
N LYS A 107 5.21 -29.18 11.45
CA LYS A 107 4.02 -29.33 10.60
C LYS A 107 4.34 -30.24 9.44
N THR A 108 3.64 -31.36 9.43
CA THR A 108 3.22 -32.14 8.26
C THR A 108 2.96 -31.21 7.07
N LEU A 109 3.45 -31.59 5.89
CA LEU A 109 3.36 -30.89 4.61
C LEU A 109 1.88 -30.55 4.31
N GLN A 110 1.40 -29.40 4.81
CA GLN A 110 0.11 -28.83 4.45
C GLN A 110 0.32 -28.15 3.10
N THR A 111 -0.32 -28.69 2.06
CA THR A 111 -0.40 -28.08 0.74
C THR A 111 -0.84 -26.63 0.90
N LEU A 112 0.05 -25.68 0.61
CA LEU A 112 -0.21 -24.25 0.71
C LEU A 112 -1.18 -23.87 -0.41
N THR A 113 -2.46 -24.07 -0.18
CA THR A 113 -3.50 -23.59 -1.09
C THR A 113 -3.49 -22.07 -1.03
N ARG A 114 -3.01 -21.44 -2.12
CA ARG A 114 -3.08 -19.99 -2.27
C ARG A 114 -4.54 -19.55 -2.12
N THR A 115 -4.75 -18.32 -1.65
CA THR A 115 -6.08 -17.69 -1.53
C THR A 115 -6.36 -16.65 -2.62
N ARG A 116 -5.34 -16.32 -3.44
CA ARG A 116 -5.42 -15.38 -4.56
C ARG A 116 -4.54 -15.82 -5.75
N PRO A 117 -4.90 -15.44 -7.00
CA PRO A 117 -4.09 -15.71 -8.18
C PRO A 117 -2.64 -15.23 -7.99
N PRO A 118 -1.64 -15.88 -8.60
CA PRO A 118 -0.25 -15.49 -8.45
C PRO A 118 0.08 -14.06 -8.90
N ILE A 119 -0.64 -13.57 -9.93
CA ILE A 119 -0.54 -12.20 -10.43
C ILE A 119 -1.87 -11.49 -10.20
N THR A 120 -1.84 -10.32 -9.58
CA THR A 120 -2.99 -9.43 -9.42
C THR A 120 -2.65 -8.00 -9.85
N THR A 121 -3.66 -7.22 -10.18
CA THR A 121 -3.49 -5.78 -10.43
C THR A 121 -4.62 -4.97 -9.79
N HIS A 122 -4.36 -3.68 -9.65
CA HIS A 122 -5.29 -2.67 -9.19
C HIS A 122 -4.99 -1.39 -9.97
N VAL A 123 -6.03 -0.74 -10.50
CA VAL A 123 -5.91 0.51 -11.24
C VAL A 123 -6.57 1.64 -10.46
N LEU A 124 -5.78 2.67 -10.17
CA LEU A 124 -6.22 3.87 -9.47
C LEU A 124 -6.16 5.06 -10.41
N ASP A 125 -7.27 5.77 -10.57
CA ASP A 125 -7.32 7.07 -11.20
C ASP A 125 -6.86 8.14 -10.19
N VAL A 126 -5.61 8.57 -10.34
CA VAL A 126 -5.02 9.57 -9.42
C VAL A 126 -5.45 10.99 -9.75
N ALA A 127 -6.05 11.24 -10.91
CA ALA A 127 -6.60 12.55 -11.24
C ALA A 127 -7.93 12.79 -10.51
N GLN A 128 -8.73 11.73 -10.33
CA GLN A 128 -9.99 11.77 -9.58
C GLN A 128 -9.87 11.30 -8.13
N GLY A 129 -8.78 10.60 -7.79
CA GLY A 129 -8.58 10.03 -6.45
C GLY A 129 -9.48 8.83 -6.18
N SER A 130 -9.80 8.02 -7.20
CA SER A 130 -10.76 6.92 -7.12
C SER A 130 -10.29 5.68 -7.89
N PRO A 131 -10.80 4.47 -7.57
CA PRO A 131 -10.49 3.27 -8.36
C PRO A 131 -11.02 3.40 -9.79
N ALA A 132 -10.22 2.98 -10.77
CA ALA A 132 -10.58 3.05 -12.18
C ALA A 132 -11.29 1.76 -12.62
N ALA A 133 -12.62 1.77 -12.58
CA ALA A 133 -13.46 0.64 -12.96
C ALA A 133 -13.65 0.51 -14.49
N GLY A 134 -13.83 -0.72 -14.98
CA GLY A 134 -14.15 -1.00 -16.38
C GLY A 134 -12.98 -0.92 -17.37
N ILE A 135 -11.74 -0.83 -16.89
CA ILE A 135 -10.53 -0.88 -17.72
C ILE A 135 -10.31 -2.33 -18.15
N ASP A 136 -10.22 -2.58 -19.46
CA ASP A 136 -9.87 -3.90 -19.97
C ASP A 136 -8.39 -4.19 -19.66
N VAL A 137 -8.12 -5.37 -19.10
CA VAL A 137 -6.80 -5.84 -18.70
C VAL A 137 -6.51 -7.17 -19.38
N ARG A 138 -5.30 -7.32 -19.94
CA ARG A 138 -4.80 -8.58 -20.52
C ARG A 138 -3.47 -8.94 -19.90
N LEU A 139 -3.28 -10.23 -19.64
CA LEU A 139 -2.01 -10.80 -19.18
C LEU A 139 -1.51 -11.77 -20.25
N GLU A 140 -0.26 -11.59 -20.65
CA GLU A 140 0.43 -12.42 -21.62
C GLU A 140 1.78 -12.87 -21.05
N ARG A 141 2.26 -14.02 -21.52
CA ARG A 141 3.60 -14.54 -21.21
C ARG A 141 4.43 -14.65 -22.46
N TRP A 142 5.71 -14.32 -22.35
CA TRP A 142 6.66 -14.43 -23.45
C TRP A 142 6.89 -15.92 -23.79
N ILE A 143 6.76 -16.23 -25.08
CA ILE A 143 6.99 -17.56 -25.66
C ILE A 143 7.91 -17.51 -26.89
N GLY A 144 8.56 -16.35 -27.13
CA GLY A 144 9.51 -16.21 -28.22
C GLY A 144 10.74 -17.11 -28.05
N THR A 145 11.47 -17.31 -29.14
CA THR A 145 12.70 -18.14 -29.16
C THR A 145 13.84 -17.55 -28.35
N GLN A 146 13.86 -16.22 -28.19
CA GLN A 146 14.81 -15.53 -27.32
C GLN A 146 14.40 -15.67 -25.85
N PRO A 147 15.35 -15.68 -24.90
CA PRO A 147 15.04 -15.82 -23.48
C PRO A 147 14.21 -14.65 -22.92
N ARG A 148 14.21 -13.49 -23.59
CA ARG A 148 13.39 -12.32 -23.24
C ARG A 148 13.07 -11.47 -24.47
N PRO A 149 11.98 -10.68 -24.47
CA PRO A 149 11.71 -9.71 -25.52
C PRO A 149 12.80 -8.64 -25.55
N LEU A 150 13.21 -8.22 -26.75
CA LEU A 150 14.19 -7.16 -26.96
C LEU A 150 13.49 -5.83 -27.26
N PHE A 151 14.01 -4.76 -26.68
CA PHE A 151 13.48 -3.42 -26.94
C PHE A 151 13.74 -3.01 -28.39
N GLY A 152 12.68 -2.66 -29.11
CA GLY A 152 12.75 -2.22 -30.51
C GLY A 152 12.63 -3.33 -31.56
N GLU A 153 12.55 -4.60 -31.15
CA GLU A 153 12.25 -5.69 -32.08
C GLU A 153 10.74 -5.94 -32.17
N VAL A 154 10.31 -6.47 -33.32
CA VAL A 154 8.91 -6.83 -33.54
C VAL A 154 8.64 -8.15 -32.83
N ASP A 155 7.64 -8.15 -31.94
CA ASP A 155 7.18 -9.31 -31.16
C ASP A 155 6.51 -10.42 -32.01
N VAL A 156 7.03 -10.76 -33.18
CA VAL A 156 6.41 -11.72 -34.11
C VAL A 156 6.36 -13.11 -33.46
N GLY A 157 5.15 -13.55 -33.07
CA GLY A 157 4.90 -14.84 -32.44
C GLY A 157 5.28 -14.94 -30.95
N GLY A 158 5.68 -13.84 -30.31
CA GLY A 158 6.40 -13.86 -29.03
C GLY A 158 5.55 -13.85 -27.75
N TRP A 159 4.22 -13.73 -27.82
CA TRP A 159 3.37 -13.61 -26.62
C TRP A 159 2.18 -14.57 -26.65
N ALA A 160 1.97 -15.28 -25.55
CA ALA A 160 0.82 -16.16 -25.33
C ALA A 160 -0.13 -15.51 -24.33
N LEU A 161 -1.43 -15.45 -24.65
CA LEU A 161 -2.45 -14.95 -23.73
C LEU A 161 -2.62 -15.93 -22.56
N GLU A 162 -2.43 -15.43 -21.33
CA GLU A 162 -2.69 -16.18 -20.10
C GLU A 162 -4.10 -15.89 -19.57
N GLY A 163 -4.59 -14.66 -19.76
CA GLY A 163 -5.96 -14.30 -19.40
C GLY A 163 -6.33 -12.84 -19.66
N SER A 164 -7.61 -12.53 -19.52
CA SER A 164 -8.12 -11.17 -19.68
C SER A 164 -9.33 -10.93 -18.78
N SER A 165 -9.51 -9.68 -18.34
CA SER A 165 -10.65 -9.26 -17.52
C SER A 165 -10.93 -7.76 -17.70
N ALA A 166 -11.93 -7.23 -17.00
CA ALA A 166 -12.09 -5.80 -16.79
C ALA A 166 -11.99 -5.49 -15.30
N THR A 167 -11.52 -4.29 -14.94
CA THR A 167 -11.44 -3.88 -13.54
C THR A 167 -12.83 -3.72 -12.92
N ASP A 168 -12.99 -4.16 -11.67
CA ASP A 168 -14.21 -4.02 -10.90
C ASP A 168 -14.38 -2.61 -10.30
N LYS A 169 -15.38 -2.43 -9.42
CA LYS A 169 -15.66 -1.14 -8.76
C LYS A 169 -14.56 -0.69 -7.79
N ASP A 170 -13.70 -1.61 -7.35
CA ASP A 170 -12.51 -1.33 -6.53
C ASP A 170 -11.25 -1.24 -7.42
N GLY A 171 -11.42 -1.13 -8.75
CA GLY A 171 -10.31 -1.02 -9.70
C GLY A 171 -9.47 -2.29 -9.84
N ARG A 172 -9.90 -3.42 -9.26
CA ARG A 172 -9.13 -4.68 -9.29
C ARG A 172 -9.47 -5.49 -10.51
N SER A 173 -8.48 -6.15 -11.11
CA SER A 173 -8.77 -7.09 -12.19
C SER A 173 -9.55 -8.29 -11.69
N GLY A 174 -10.36 -8.87 -12.58
CA GLY A 174 -10.82 -10.24 -12.42
C GLY A 174 -9.66 -11.26 -12.49
N GLN A 175 -10.01 -12.53 -12.64
CA GLN A 175 -9.03 -13.61 -12.71
C GLN A 175 -8.22 -13.53 -14.02
N LEU A 176 -6.97 -13.08 -13.93
CA LEU A 176 -6.04 -12.99 -15.07
C LEU A 176 -5.22 -14.27 -15.30
N LEU A 177 -5.16 -15.14 -14.29
CA LEU A 177 -4.43 -16.41 -14.35
C LEU A 177 -5.18 -17.46 -13.53
N SER A 178 -5.10 -18.72 -13.94
CA SER A 178 -5.63 -19.84 -13.16
C SER A 178 -5.01 -19.91 -11.77
N MET A 179 -5.76 -20.45 -10.82
CA MET A 179 -5.31 -20.60 -9.44
C MET A 179 -4.28 -21.74 -9.35
N VAL A 180 -2.99 -21.38 -9.41
CA VAL A 180 -1.87 -22.33 -9.36
C VAL A 180 -0.98 -22.05 -8.15
N GLU A 181 -0.41 -23.09 -7.55
CA GLU A 181 0.49 -22.97 -6.38
C GLU A 181 1.80 -22.28 -6.75
N ALA A 182 2.42 -22.73 -7.85
CA ALA A 182 3.63 -22.17 -8.42
C ALA A 182 3.36 -21.57 -9.80
N ILE A 183 3.72 -20.31 -10.01
CA ILE A 183 3.66 -19.68 -11.33
C ILE A 183 4.89 -20.08 -12.16
N ASN A 184 4.70 -20.26 -13.47
CA ASN A 184 5.81 -20.49 -14.39
C ASN A 184 6.74 -19.27 -14.42
N PRO A 185 8.04 -19.41 -14.14
CA PRO A 185 9.01 -18.33 -14.33
C PRO A 185 9.07 -17.89 -15.79
N GLY A 186 9.43 -16.62 -16.01
CA GLY A 186 9.51 -16.04 -17.35
C GLY A 186 9.16 -14.56 -17.38
N ILE A 187 9.01 -14.04 -18.59
CA ILE A 187 8.64 -12.64 -18.83
C ILE A 187 7.14 -12.57 -19.07
N TYR A 188 6.48 -11.67 -18.36
CA TYR A 188 5.05 -11.40 -18.48
C TYR A 188 4.82 -9.98 -18.95
N ARG A 189 3.71 -9.76 -19.64
CA ARG A 189 3.20 -8.45 -20.03
C ARG A 189 1.78 -8.31 -19.56
N ILE A 190 1.52 -7.27 -18.78
CA ILE A 190 0.16 -6.85 -18.42
C ILE A 190 -0.18 -5.55 -19.17
N SER A 191 -1.30 -5.56 -19.89
CA SER A 191 -1.74 -4.45 -20.75
C SER A 191 -3.10 -3.93 -20.31
N PHE A 192 -3.24 -2.61 -20.28
CA PHE A 192 -4.43 -1.88 -19.83
C PHE A 192 -4.96 -1.00 -20.96
N ASN A 193 -6.25 -1.12 -21.28
CA ASN A 193 -6.92 -0.31 -22.29
C ASN A 193 -7.26 1.09 -21.74
N THR A 194 -6.23 1.90 -21.49
CA THR A 194 -6.37 3.22 -20.88
C THR A 194 -7.12 4.20 -21.78
N GLY A 195 -7.00 4.08 -23.11
CA GLY A 195 -7.71 4.94 -24.05
C GLY A 195 -9.23 4.73 -24.04
N LYS A 196 -9.71 3.52 -23.73
CA LYS A 196 -11.14 3.28 -23.51
C LYS A 196 -11.67 4.02 -22.27
N TYR A 197 -10.87 4.12 -21.22
CA TYR A 197 -11.24 4.80 -19.98
C TYR A 197 -11.06 6.32 -20.06
N PHE A 198 -9.98 6.78 -20.71
CA PHE A 198 -9.72 8.18 -21.02
C PHE A 198 -9.53 8.39 -22.53
N PRO A 199 -10.62 8.57 -23.32
CA PRO A 199 -10.53 8.78 -24.76
C PRO A 199 -9.75 10.03 -25.19
N ALA A 200 -9.73 11.06 -24.33
CA ALA A 200 -8.94 12.27 -24.53
C ALA A 200 -7.57 12.24 -23.83
N GLY A 201 -7.22 11.12 -23.19
CA GLY A 201 -5.92 10.93 -22.55
C GLY A 201 -4.81 10.70 -23.56
N PHE A 202 -3.58 10.92 -23.13
CA PHE A 202 -2.39 10.76 -23.97
C PHE A 202 -2.06 9.30 -24.29
N PHE A 203 -2.40 8.36 -23.39
CA PHE A 203 -2.06 6.95 -23.55
C PHE A 203 -3.22 6.13 -24.15
N PRO A 204 -3.10 5.64 -25.39
CA PRO A 204 -4.13 4.77 -25.98
C PRO A 204 -4.24 3.42 -25.25
N TYR A 205 -3.12 2.91 -24.75
CA TYR A 205 -3.02 1.79 -23.82
C TYR A 205 -1.69 1.87 -23.08
N VAL A 206 -1.56 1.15 -21.98
CA VAL A 206 -0.32 1.01 -21.22
C VAL A 206 0.03 -0.48 -21.13
N SER A 207 1.28 -0.83 -21.41
CA SER A 207 1.79 -2.19 -21.22
C SER A 207 2.99 -2.17 -20.28
N ILE A 208 2.94 -3.05 -19.27
CA ILE A 208 4.01 -3.23 -18.28
C ILE A 208 4.59 -4.62 -18.49
N VAL A 209 5.89 -4.68 -18.79
CA VAL A 209 6.64 -5.92 -18.98
C VAL A 209 7.50 -6.17 -17.74
N PHE A 210 7.43 -7.37 -17.17
CA PHE A 210 8.13 -7.73 -15.93
C PHE A 210 8.59 -9.20 -15.93
N GLU A 211 9.58 -9.51 -15.10
CA GLU A 211 10.20 -10.83 -15.01
C GLU A 211 9.86 -11.51 -13.67
N ILE A 212 9.51 -12.80 -13.75
CA ILE A 212 9.38 -13.69 -12.61
C ILE A 212 10.53 -14.70 -12.66
N ARG A 213 11.39 -14.70 -11.64
CA ARG A 213 12.53 -15.62 -11.54
C ARG A 213 12.12 -16.97 -10.94
N GLU A 214 12.93 -18.00 -11.16
CA GLU A 214 12.74 -19.34 -10.58
C GLU A 214 12.59 -19.30 -9.05
N SER A 215 13.40 -18.48 -8.38
CA SER A 215 13.35 -18.30 -6.92
C SER A 215 12.05 -17.67 -6.41
N GLN A 216 11.23 -17.12 -7.30
CA GLN A 216 10.02 -16.36 -6.96
C GLN A 216 8.73 -17.08 -7.36
N LYS A 217 8.79 -18.33 -7.85
CA LYS A 217 7.62 -19.06 -8.36
C LYS A 217 6.49 -19.24 -7.35
N LEU A 218 6.78 -19.17 -6.04
CA LEU A 218 5.80 -19.25 -4.96
C LEU A 218 5.33 -17.88 -4.45
N GLU A 219 5.96 -16.79 -4.90
CA GLU A 219 5.60 -15.43 -4.48
C GLU A 219 4.29 -14.95 -5.11
N HIS A 220 3.73 -13.88 -4.57
CA HIS A 220 2.63 -13.14 -5.18
C HIS A 220 3.17 -11.87 -5.83
N PHE A 221 2.65 -11.56 -7.02
CA PHE A 221 3.03 -10.41 -7.82
C PHE A 221 1.84 -9.47 -7.95
N HIS A 222 1.88 -8.36 -7.22
CA HIS A 222 0.94 -7.27 -7.41
C HIS A 222 1.56 -6.22 -8.33
N VAL A 223 0.96 -5.99 -9.50
CA VAL A 223 1.46 -5.02 -10.51
C VAL A 223 0.37 -3.98 -10.77
N PRO A 224 0.24 -2.93 -9.93
CA PRO A 224 -0.80 -1.92 -10.08
C PRO A 224 -0.47 -0.88 -11.15
N LEU A 225 -1.48 -0.11 -11.55
CA LEU A 225 -1.36 1.04 -12.42
C LEU A 225 -1.97 2.27 -11.73
N LEU A 226 -1.16 3.29 -11.46
CA LEU A 226 -1.64 4.60 -11.03
C LEU A 226 -1.72 5.46 -12.28
N LEU A 227 -2.93 5.87 -12.66
CA LEU A 227 -3.21 6.46 -13.96
C LEU A 227 -3.74 7.88 -13.81
N SER A 228 -3.21 8.80 -14.62
CA SER A 228 -3.83 10.07 -14.96
C SER A 228 -3.87 10.22 -16.49
N PRO A 229 -4.57 11.23 -17.04
CA PRO A 229 -4.62 11.40 -18.49
C PRO A 229 -3.25 11.61 -19.17
N PHE A 230 -2.22 12.08 -18.45
CA PHE A 230 -0.91 12.43 -19.01
C PHE A 230 0.29 11.85 -18.22
N SER A 231 0.03 11.08 -17.17
CA SER A 231 1.07 10.33 -16.46
C SER A 231 0.56 8.97 -16.01
N PHE A 232 1.47 8.02 -15.83
CA PHE A 232 1.18 6.82 -15.08
C PHE A 232 2.42 6.36 -14.29
N SER A 233 2.19 5.55 -13.27
CA SER A 233 3.27 4.84 -12.57
C SER A 233 2.84 3.43 -12.20
N THR A 234 3.85 2.59 -11.95
CA THR A 234 3.68 1.21 -11.49
C THR A 234 4.83 0.85 -10.56
N TYR A 235 4.68 -0.26 -9.83
CA TYR A 235 5.70 -0.84 -8.96
C TYR A 235 5.43 -2.33 -8.76
N ARG A 236 6.37 -3.06 -8.14
CA ARG A 236 6.17 -4.45 -7.70
C ARG A 236 5.69 -4.47 -6.25
N GLY A 237 4.42 -4.79 -6.05
CA GLY A 237 3.83 -5.02 -4.72
C GLY A 237 3.86 -6.50 -4.30
N SER A 238 3.54 -6.74 -3.02
CA SER A 238 3.50 -8.07 -2.38
C SER A 238 2.09 -8.59 -2.10
#